data_AF-A0A5J4E730-F1
#
_entry.id   AF-A0A5J4E730-F1
#
_cell.length_a   1.000
_cell.length_b   1.000
_cell.length_c   1.000
_cell.angle_alpha   90.00
_cell.angle_beta   90.00
_cell.angle_gamma   90.00
#
_symmetry.space_group_name_H-M   'P 1'
#
loop_
_entity.id
_entity.type
_entity.pdbx_description
1 polymer ?
#
loop_
_entity_poly.entity_id
_entity_poly.type
_entity_poly.pdbx_seq_one_letter_code
_entity_poly.pdbx_strand_id
1 'polypeptide(L)'
;MSGKITEHHGTLNMNILDTVGLISRSFGLWMGVDGGEQAELYNPGEFQYINLQFDGDCLVGASTIGKTQHIGVLRGLIESRIQLGPWKERLLKDPTCIMEAYVGSTQELGYA
;
A
#
# COMPACT_ATOMS: atom_id res chain seq x y z
N MET A 1 30.32 -6.41 1.24
CA MET A 1 31.12 -6.17 2.46
C MET A 1 32.46 -5.56 2.06
N SER A 2 32.65 -4.24 2.26
CA SER A 2 33.86 -3.49 1.86
C SER A 2 34.54 -2.79 3.06
N GLY A 3 34.26 -3.21 4.30
CA GLY A 3 34.75 -2.53 5.51
C GLY A 3 34.08 -1.18 5.81
N LYS A 4 33.11 -0.75 5.00
CA LYS A 4 32.28 0.42 5.29
C LYS A 4 31.09 0.02 6.17
N ILE A 5 30.88 0.79 7.23
CA ILE A 5 29.67 0.71 8.05
C ILE A 5 28.55 1.37 7.24
N THR A 6 27.46 0.64 7.02
CA THR A 6 26.24 1.14 6.37
C THR A 6 25.10 0.92 7.34
N GLU A 7 24.41 2.00 7.70
CA GLU A 7 23.26 1.93 8.59
C GLU A 7 22.07 1.27 7.88
N HIS A 8 21.35 0.44 8.64
CA HIS A 8 20.13 -0.19 8.16
C HIS A 8 18.93 0.68 8.55
N HIS A 9 18.24 1.24 7.56
CA HIS A 9 17.12 2.18 7.76
C HIS A 9 15.80 1.54 8.22
N GLY A 10 15.84 0.29 8.67
CA GLY A 10 14.65 -0.50 9.01
C GLY A 10 14.02 -1.17 7.80
N THR A 11 12.99 -1.98 8.04
CA THR A 11 12.22 -2.67 7.00
C THR A 11 10.73 -2.51 7.22
N LEU A 12 9.98 -2.47 6.12
CA LEU A 12 8.53 -2.57 6.15
C LEU A 12 8.11 -3.98 6.59
N ASN A 13 7.19 -4.07 7.54
CA ASN A 13 6.56 -5.35 7.89
C ASN A 13 5.74 -5.85 6.70
N MET A 14 5.98 -7.08 6.27
CA MET A 14 5.33 -7.66 5.10
C MET A 14 5.16 -9.17 5.26
N ASN A 15 4.01 -9.67 4.82
CA ASN A 15 3.72 -11.10 4.70
C ASN A 15 3.21 -11.40 3.28
N ILE A 16 3.72 -12.47 2.66
CA ILE A 16 3.25 -12.96 1.36
C ILE A 16 3.03 -14.46 1.49
N LEU A 17 1.83 -14.91 1.18
CA LEU A 17 1.44 -16.32 1.23
C LEU A 17 0.76 -16.72 -0.08
N ASP A 18 1.28 -17.78 -0.70
CA ASP A 18 0.67 -18.46 -1.83
C ASP A 18 -0.19 -19.62 -1.32
N THR A 19 -1.48 -19.59 -1.62
CA THR A 19 -2.42 -20.67 -1.33
C THR A 19 -2.98 -21.23 -2.63
N VAL A 20 -2.36 -22.30 -3.14
CA VAL A 20 -2.79 -23.00 -4.38
C VAL A 20 -2.90 -22.02 -5.58
N GLY A 21 -1.92 -21.13 -5.72
CA GLY A 21 -1.88 -20.11 -6.77
C GLY A 21 -2.62 -18.82 -6.45
N LEU A 22 -3.39 -18.77 -5.34
CA LEU A 22 -3.98 -17.54 -4.85
C LEU A 22 -3.01 -16.84 -3.89
N ILE A 23 -2.38 -15.78 -4.38
CA ILE A 23 -1.38 -15.05 -3.60
C ILE A 23 -2.05 -13.95 -2.77
N SER A 24 -1.86 -14.03 -1.45
CA SER A 24 -2.24 -13.02 -0.47
C SER A 24 -1.01 -12.27 0.04
N ARG A 25 -1.18 -10.98 0.33
CA ARG A 25 -0.10 -10.07 0.72
C ARG A 25 -0.60 -9.12 1.79
N SER A 26 0.26 -8.74 2.72
CA SER A 26 -0.03 -7.72 3.73
C SER A 26 1.21 -6.89 4.02
N PHE A 27 1.05 -5.58 4.17
CA PHE A 27 2.13 -4.60 4.31
C PHE A 27 1.82 -3.64 5.45
N GLY A 28 2.86 -3.21 6.17
CA GLY A 28 2.78 -2.15 7.17
C GLY A 28 1.83 -2.48 8.32
N LEU A 29 1.04 -1.50 8.73
CA LEU A 29 0.01 -1.63 9.76
C LEU A 29 -1.30 -2.14 9.12
N TRP A 30 -1.28 -3.34 8.52
CA TRP A 30 -2.41 -3.88 7.75
C TRP A 30 -3.68 -4.11 8.57
N MET A 31 -3.58 -4.12 9.90
CA MET A 31 -4.72 -4.18 10.82
C MET A 31 -5.37 -2.81 11.07
N GLY A 32 -4.81 -1.73 10.51
CA GLY A 32 -5.23 -0.36 10.78
C GLY A 32 -4.63 0.22 12.05
N VAL A 33 -5.02 1.47 12.34
CA VAL A 33 -4.68 2.22 13.55
C VAL A 33 -5.94 2.78 14.18
N ASP A 34 -5.87 3.13 15.47
CA ASP A 34 -7.01 3.78 16.15
C ASP A 34 -7.32 5.14 15.51
N GLY A 35 -8.60 5.40 15.25
CA GLY A 35 -9.04 6.59 14.51
C GLY A 35 -8.66 6.62 13.02
N GLY A 36 -8.06 5.55 12.50
CA GLY A 36 -7.73 5.41 11.08
C GLY A 36 -8.95 5.16 10.20
N GLU A 37 -8.76 5.38 8.89
CA GLU A 37 -9.78 5.11 7.88
C GLU A 37 -9.35 3.93 7.00
N GLN A 38 -10.34 3.27 6.40
CA GLN A 38 -10.07 2.14 5.52
C GLN A 38 -10.89 2.18 4.24
N ALA A 39 -10.29 1.68 3.16
CA ALA A 39 -10.95 1.42 1.89
C ALA A 39 -10.91 -0.08 1.60
N GLU A 40 -12.05 -0.68 1.28
CA GLU A 40 -12.15 -2.11 1.03
C GLU A 40 -12.80 -2.39 -0.33
N LEU A 41 -12.23 -3.35 -1.04
CA LEU A 41 -12.86 -3.99 -2.18
C LEU A 41 -12.86 -5.50 -1.93
N TYR A 42 -14.07 -6.06 -1.81
CA TYR A 42 -14.29 -7.47 -1.69
C TYR A 42 -15.03 -7.98 -2.93
N ASN A 43 -14.33 -8.75 -3.76
CA ASN A 43 -14.90 -9.36 -4.96
C ASN A 43 -14.54 -10.85 -5.01
N PRO A 44 -15.29 -11.70 -4.30
CA PRO A 44 -15.02 -13.13 -4.21
C PRO A 44 -15.23 -13.86 -5.54
N GLY A 45 -16.07 -13.34 -6.45
CA GLY A 45 -16.28 -13.92 -7.77
C GLY A 45 -15.02 -13.94 -8.63
N GLU A 46 -14.15 -12.95 -8.43
CA GLU A 46 -12.85 -12.82 -9.10
C GLU A 46 -11.67 -13.16 -8.19
N PHE A 47 -11.93 -13.81 -7.03
CA PHE A 47 -10.92 -14.12 -6.01
C PHE A 47 -10.08 -12.90 -5.59
N GLN A 48 -10.70 -11.73 -5.56
CA GLN A 48 -10.00 -10.46 -5.33
C GLN A 48 -10.40 -9.85 -3.99
N TYR A 49 -9.39 -9.41 -3.26
CA TYR A 49 -9.54 -8.60 -2.07
C TYR A 49 -8.52 -7.46 -2.06
N ILE A 50 -8.94 -6.27 -1.65
CA ILE A 50 -8.06 -5.15 -1.34
C ILE A 50 -8.58 -4.50 -0.07
N ASN A 51 -7.68 -4.24 0.87
CA ASN A 51 -7.92 -3.43 2.04
C ASN A 51 -6.76 -2.43 2.16
N LEU A 52 -7.06 -1.14 2.21
CA LEU A 52 -6.12 -0.05 2.41
C LEU A 52 -6.39 0.59 3.77
N GLN A 53 -5.33 0.83 4.53
CA GLN A 53 -5.39 1.42 5.87
C GLN A 53 -4.69 2.77 5.90
N PHE A 54 -5.40 3.80 6.34
CA PHE A 54 -4.95 5.18 6.38
C PHE A 54 -4.82 5.69 7.80
N ASP A 55 -3.75 6.46 8.05
CA ASP A 55 -3.56 7.28 9.23
C ASP A 55 -3.44 8.73 8.79
N GLY A 56 -4.45 9.55 9.13
CA GLY A 56 -4.60 10.87 8.54
C GLY A 56 -4.65 10.78 7.01
N ASP A 57 -3.67 11.39 6.34
CA ASP A 57 -3.62 11.49 4.88
C ASP A 57 -2.60 10.53 4.23
N CYS A 58 -2.00 9.64 5.03
CA CYS A 58 -0.97 8.70 4.58
C CYS A 58 -1.51 7.27 4.57
N LEU A 59 -1.10 6.48 3.58
CA LEU A 59 -1.29 5.04 3.60
C LEU A 59 -0.28 4.41 4.58
N VAL A 60 -0.76 3.65 5.57
CA VAL A 60 0.09 3.02 6.61
C VAL A 60 0.09 1.50 6.55
N GLY A 61 -0.90 0.90 5.88
CA GLY A 61 -0.99 -0.54 5.71
C GLY A 61 -1.87 -0.93 4.54
N ALA A 62 -1.71 -2.16 4.08
CA ALA A 62 -2.57 -2.72 3.05
C ALA A 62 -2.57 -4.26 3.07
N SER A 63 -3.68 -4.86 2.67
CA SER A 63 -3.80 -6.30 2.38
C SER A 63 -4.41 -6.52 1.00
N THR A 64 -3.85 -7.45 0.21
CA THR A 64 -4.36 -7.76 -1.14
C THR A 64 -4.39 -9.26 -1.41
N ILE A 65 -5.38 -9.70 -2.18
CA ILE A 65 -5.54 -11.08 -2.67
C ILE A 65 -5.92 -11.04 -4.15
N GLY A 66 -5.42 -12.01 -4.93
CA GLY A 66 -5.80 -12.21 -6.34
C GLY A 66 -5.08 -11.29 -7.32
N LYS A 67 -4.94 -10.00 -7.01
CA LYS A 67 -4.15 -9.05 -7.82
C LYS A 67 -2.67 -9.07 -7.43
N THR A 68 -1.80 -9.33 -8.41
CA THR A 68 -0.34 -9.38 -8.23
C THR A 68 0.39 -8.10 -8.65
N GLN A 69 -0.34 -7.18 -9.30
CA GLN A 69 0.18 -5.94 -9.82
C GLN A 69 0.27 -4.89 -8.69
N HIS A 70 1.26 -3.99 -8.77
CA HIS A 70 1.43 -2.83 -7.87
C HIS A 70 1.96 -3.06 -6.44
N ILE A 71 2.61 -4.20 -6.15
CA ILE A 71 3.29 -4.42 -4.84
C ILE A 71 4.28 -3.32 -4.50
N GLY A 72 5.13 -2.95 -5.47
CA GLY A 72 6.15 -1.91 -5.28
C GLY A 72 5.54 -0.54 -4.96
N VAL A 73 4.33 -0.28 -5.47
CA VAL A 73 3.60 0.97 -5.23
C VAL A 73 3.09 1.04 -3.79
N LEU A 74 2.45 -0.02 -3.30
CA LEU A 74 1.97 -0.08 -1.92
C LEU A 74 3.14 0.11 -0.93
N ARG A 75 4.24 -0.62 -1.15
CA ARG A 75 5.47 -0.45 -0.37
C ARG A 75 5.98 0.99 -0.44
N GLY A 76 6.06 1.56 -1.64
CA GLY A 76 6.52 2.93 -1.87
C GLY A 76 5.69 3.94 -1.09
N LEU A 77 4.36 3.90 -1.21
CA LEU A 77 3.46 4.80 -0.49
C LEU A 77 3.58 4.68 1.03
N ILE A 78 3.65 3.46 1.57
CA ILE A 78 3.73 3.23 3.02
C ILE A 78 5.09 3.69 3.58
N GLU A 79 6.20 3.35 2.92
CA GLU A 79 7.54 3.71 3.39
C GLU A 79 7.81 5.21 3.26
N SER A 80 7.36 5.83 2.17
CA SER A 80 7.55 7.27 1.94
C SER A 80 6.59 8.16 2.73
N ARG A 81 5.50 7.59 3.28
CA ARG A 81 4.43 8.32 3.97
C ARG A 81 3.96 9.56 3.19
N ILE A 82 3.78 9.40 1.89
CA ILE A 82 3.26 10.47 1.03
C ILE A 82 1.87 10.89 1.52
N GLN A 83 1.65 12.20 1.58
CA GLN A 83 0.33 12.79 1.79
C GLN A 83 -0.47 12.67 0.49
N LEU A 84 -1.54 11.88 0.52
CA LEU A 84 -2.32 11.54 -0.67
C LEU A 84 -3.28 12.66 -1.09
N GLY A 85 -3.63 13.56 -0.18
CA GLY A 85 -4.55 14.66 -0.38
C GLY A 85 -5.85 14.21 -1.06
N PRO A 86 -6.23 14.80 -2.21
CA PRO A 86 -7.44 14.41 -2.93
C PRO A 86 -7.48 12.93 -3.35
N TRP A 87 -6.33 12.25 -3.45
CA TRP A 87 -6.29 10.83 -3.79
C TRP A 87 -6.82 9.95 -2.68
N LYS A 88 -6.70 10.32 -1.41
CA LYS A 88 -7.29 9.55 -0.31
C LYS A 88 -8.79 9.39 -0.49
N GLU A 89 -9.50 10.48 -0.74
CA GLU A 89 -10.96 10.46 -0.99
C GLU A 89 -11.35 9.63 -2.21
N ARG A 90 -10.50 9.57 -3.24
CA ARG A 90 -10.71 8.71 -4.40
C ARG A 90 -10.50 7.24 -4.04
N LEU A 91 -9.46 6.94 -3.27
CA LEU A 91 -9.14 5.58 -2.84
C LEU A 91 -10.18 5.02 -1.87
N LEU A 92 -10.74 5.86 -0.99
CA LEU A 92 -11.85 5.48 -0.11
C LEU A 92 -13.09 5.04 -0.91
N LYS A 93 -13.28 5.56 -2.12
CA LYS A 93 -14.37 5.15 -3.03
C LYS A 93 -13.98 3.97 -3.91
N ASP A 94 -12.75 3.95 -4.41
CA ASP A 94 -12.22 2.87 -5.23
C ASP A 94 -10.74 2.59 -4.90
N PRO A 95 -10.46 1.52 -4.11
CA PRO A 95 -9.10 1.19 -3.74
C PRO A 95 -8.26 0.62 -4.90
N THR A 96 -8.85 0.39 -6.08
CA THR A 96 -8.11 -0.08 -7.26
C THR A 96 -7.29 1.03 -7.92
N CYS A 97 -7.61 2.30 -7.67
CA CYS A 97 -6.90 3.48 -8.17
C CYS A 97 -5.51 3.71 -7.55
N ILE A 98 -4.96 2.75 -6.80
CA ILE A 98 -3.71 2.92 -6.03
C ILE A 98 -2.50 3.28 -6.89
N MET A 99 -2.44 2.74 -8.12
CA MET A 99 -1.37 3.09 -9.07
C MET A 99 -1.47 4.55 -9.51
N GLU A 100 -2.68 5.02 -9.81
CA GLU A 100 -2.93 6.40 -10.22
C GLU A 100 -2.63 7.36 -9.07
N ALA A 101 -3.03 7.00 -7.85
CA ALA A 101 -2.71 7.76 -6.64
C ALA A 101 -1.20 7.89 -6.44
N TYR A 102 -0.44 6.81 -6.63
CA TYR A 102 1.01 6.86 -6.54
C TYR A 102 1.64 7.75 -7.61
N VAL A 103 1.25 7.60 -8.88
CA VAL A 103 1.79 8.43 -9.97
C VAL A 103 1.43 9.89 -9.76
N GLY A 104 0.17 10.20 -9.42
CA GLY A 104 -0.28 11.56 -9.17
C GLY A 104 0.48 12.20 -8.01
N SER A 105 0.57 11.49 -6.88
CA SER A 105 1.22 12.04 -5.69
C SER A 105 2.75 12.14 -5.83
N THR A 106 3.39 11.29 -6.64
CA THR A 106 4.84 11.34 -6.88
C THR A 106 5.25 12.29 -8.01
N GLN A 107 4.39 12.51 -9.02
CA GLN A 107 4.63 13.54 -10.04
C GLN A 107 4.55 14.95 -9.44
N GLU A 108 3.63 15.17 -8.49
CA GLU A 108 3.55 16.42 -7.72
C GLU A 108 4.79 16.66 -6.83
N LEU A 109 5.50 15.59 -6.45
CA LEU A 109 6.77 15.64 -5.69
C LEU A 109 8.02 15.87 -6.57
N GLY A 110 7.91 15.80 -7.91
CA GLY A 110 8.93 16.34 -8.84
C GLY A 110 9.27 15.50 -10.09
N TYR A 111 9.02 16.08 -11.26
CA TYR A 111 10.05 16.42 -12.27
C TYR A 111 9.59 17.68 -13.02
N ALA A 112 9.97 18.84 -12.49
CA ALA A 112 10.05 20.12 -13.19
C ALA A 112 11.50 20.62 -13.08
#